data_AF-B5GEK3-F1
#
_entry.id   AF-B5GEK3-F1
#
_cell.length_a   1.000
_cell.length_b   1.000
_cell.length_c   1.000
_cell.angle_alpha   90.00
_cell.angle_beta   90.00
_cell.angle_gamma   90.00
#
_symmetry.space_group_name_H-M   'P 1'
#
loop_
_entity.id
_entity.type
_entity.pdbx_description
1 polymer ?
#
loop_
_entity_poly.entity_id
_entity_poly.type
_entity_poly.pdbx_seq_one_letter_code
_entity_poly.pdbx_strand_id
1 'polypeptide(L)'
;MTGDSAPGTGGSDPVSDGSVYVGKAGKDAALDRGWLLGHFKPEGDPRHSEAVEIKWGVHPPGDTRAVWVRGEVREALLVLISGRFRVELPGRSVLLEEQGDYVVWGRGVDHSWIAEEESVVLTVRWPSVPGYRVDRVG
;
A
#
# COMPACT_ATOMS: atom_id res chain seq x y z
N MET A 1 -21.95 -21.52 -40.06
CA MET A 1 -20.63 -21.35 -39.40
C MET A 1 -20.66 -20.02 -38.71
N THR A 2 -21.00 -20.02 -37.42
CA THR A 2 -21.07 -18.86 -36.54
C THR A 2 -19.64 -18.46 -36.16
N GLY A 3 -19.23 -17.26 -36.56
CA GLY A 3 -18.00 -16.65 -36.09
C GLY A 3 -18.22 -16.12 -34.67
N ASP A 4 -17.62 -16.78 -33.70
CA ASP A 4 -17.58 -16.33 -32.32
C ASP A 4 -16.57 -15.18 -32.22
N SER A 5 -17.04 -13.98 -31.93
CA SER A 5 -16.19 -12.81 -31.68
C SER A 5 -15.84 -12.80 -30.20
N ALA A 6 -14.55 -12.96 -29.89
CA ALA A 6 -14.03 -12.94 -28.53
C ALA A 6 -14.44 -11.65 -27.78
N PRO A 7 -14.79 -11.72 -26.48
CA PRO A 7 -15.09 -10.53 -25.71
C PRO A 7 -13.81 -9.71 -25.50
N GLY A 8 -13.87 -8.45 -25.91
CA GLY A 8 -12.82 -7.46 -25.69
C GLY A 8 -12.50 -7.27 -24.21
N THR A 9 -11.24 -6.99 -23.94
CA THR A 9 -10.64 -6.70 -22.64
C THR A 9 -11.19 -5.38 -22.08
N GLY A 10 -12.42 -5.40 -21.58
CA GLY A 10 -13.09 -4.28 -20.93
C GLY A 10 -12.52 -3.97 -19.55
N GLY A 11 -11.33 -3.38 -19.50
CA GLY A 11 -10.94 -2.58 -18.34
C GLY A 11 -11.56 -1.20 -18.51
N SER A 12 -12.73 -0.97 -17.91
CA SER A 12 -13.35 0.36 -17.87
C SER A 12 -12.36 1.38 -17.30
N ASP A 13 -12.20 2.51 -17.99
CA ASP A 13 -11.49 3.67 -17.48
C ASP A 13 -12.06 4.09 -16.11
N PRO A 14 -11.25 4.70 -15.23
CA PRO A 14 -11.74 5.19 -13.95
C PRO A 14 -12.87 6.20 -14.18
N VAL A 15 -14.07 5.88 -13.67
CA VAL A 15 -15.20 6.79 -13.64
C VAL A 15 -15.14 7.57 -12.34
N SER A 16 -15.13 8.90 -12.44
CA SER A 16 -15.30 9.81 -11.32
C SER A 16 -16.47 10.75 -11.59
N ASP A 17 -17.49 10.72 -10.73
CA ASP A 17 -18.58 11.71 -10.72
C ASP A 17 -18.26 12.91 -9.79
N GLY A 18 -16.99 13.06 -9.42
CA GLY A 18 -16.50 14.05 -8.47
C GLY A 18 -16.56 13.59 -7.00
N SER A 19 -17.33 12.54 -6.68
CA SER A 19 -17.48 12.03 -5.32
C SER A 19 -17.10 10.55 -5.15
N VAL A 20 -17.23 9.76 -6.21
CA VAL A 20 -16.91 8.34 -6.22
C VAL A 20 -15.81 8.07 -7.24
N TYR A 21 -14.74 7.41 -6.82
CA TYR A 21 -13.70 6.90 -7.72
C TYR A 21 -13.73 5.37 -7.73
N VAL A 22 -13.78 4.76 -8.92
CA VAL A 22 -13.64 3.32 -9.11
C VAL A 22 -12.36 3.04 -9.87
N GLY A 23 -11.50 2.19 -9.31
CA GLY A 23 -10.20 1.88 -9.90
C GLY A 23 -9.71 0.47 -9.60
N LYS A 24 -8.47 0.19 -10.02
CA LYS A 24 -7.81 -1.10 -9.81
C LYS A 24 -6.55 -0.86 -9.00
N ALA A 25 -6.53 -1.34 -7.75
CA ALA A 25 -5.46 -1.05 -6.80
C ALA A 25 -4.06 -1.27 -7.38
N GLY A 26 -3.79 -2.42 -8.01
CA GLY A 26 -2.49 -2.71 -8.62
C GLY A 26 -2.10 -1.74 -9.75
N LYS A 27 -3.05 -1.31 -10.59
CA LYS A 27 -2.78 -0.35 -11.68
C LYS A 27 -2.56 1.05 -11.12
N ASP A 28 -3.47 1.49 -10.24
CA ASP A 28 -3.48 2.85 -9.70
C ASP A 28 -2.29 3.10 -8.79
N ALA A 29 -1.96 2.13 -7.94
CA ALA A 29 -0.83 2.20 -7.03
C ALA A 29 0.50 2.24 -7.78
N ALA A 30 0.65 1.52 -8.89
CA ALA A 30 1.87 1.52 -9.70
C ALA A 30 2.21 2.91 -10.26
N LEU A 31 1.19 3.75 -10.50
CA LEU A 31 1.37 5.14 -10.95
C LEU A 31 1.96 6.05 -9.86
N ASP A 32 1.88 5.65 -8.59
CA ASP A 32 2.31 6.47 -7.46
C ASP A 32 3.08 5.65 -6.41
N ARG A 33 4.01 4.80 -6.86
CA ARG A 33 4.94 4.04 -5.98
C ARG A 33 4.25 3.24 -4.88
N GLY A 34 3.06 2.73 -5.16
CA GLY A 34 2.21 1.97 -4.25
C GLY A 34 1.05 2.77 -3.65
N TRP A 35 0.99 4.09 -3.77
CA TRP A 35 0.01 4.92 -3.07
C TRP A 35 -1.34 5.02 -3.79
N LEU A 36 -2.40 4.67 -3.08
CA LEU A 36 -3.79 4.80 -3.55
C LEU A 36 -4.43 6.12 -3.14
N LEU A 37 -4.22 6.55 -1.89
CA LEU A 37 -4.95 7.65 -1.26
C LEU A 37 -4.04 8.38 -0.27
N GLY A 38 -4.16 9.71 -0.19
CA GLY A 38 -3.39 10.55 0.74
C GLY A 38 -3.36 12.03 0.34
N HIS A 39 -2.66 12.86 1.11
CA HIS A 39 -2.65 14.33 0.95
C HIS A 39 -2.00 14.78 -0.36
N PHE A 40 -1.22 13.89 -0.96
CA PHE A 40 -0.48 14.10 -2.20
C PHE A 40 -1.33 13.88 -3.47
N LYS A 41 -2.58 13.41 -3.34
CA LYS A 41 -3.50 13.40 -4.49
C LYS A 41 -3.99 14.83 -4.78
N PRO A 42 -4.40 15.16 -6.01
CA PRO A 42 -4.91 16.49 -6.34
C PRO A 42 -6.16 16.86 -5.52
N GLU A 43 -6.31 18.14 -5.16
CA GLU A 43 -7.56 18.64 -4.58
C GLU A 43 -8.75 18.34 -5.51
N GLY A 44 -9.86 17.90 -4.95
CA GLY A 44 -11.04 17.47 -5.70
C GLY A 44 -11.01 16.01 -6.20
N ASP A 45 -9.88 15.31 -6.10
CA ASP A 45 -9.84 13.85 -6.26
C ASP A 45 -10.44 13.20 -4.99
N PRO A 46 -11.42 12.27 -5.09
CA PRO A 46 -11.95 11.54 -3.92
C PRO A 46 -10.89 10.77 -3.11
N ARG A 47 -9.69 10.55 -3.68
CA ARG A 47 -8.53 9.93 -3.02
C ARG A 47 -7.60 10.93 -2.35
N HIS A 48 -7.90 12.22 -2.38
CA HIS A 48 -7.22 13.22 -1.57
C HIS A 48 -7.67 13.11 -0.12
N SER A 49 -6.72 13.00 0.82
CA SER A 49 -7.03 12.92 2.26
C SER A 49 -5.89 13.43 3.12
N GLU A 50 -6.20 14.30 4.09
CA GLU A 50 -5.30 14.68 5.19
C GLU A 50 -5.44 13.76 6.42
N ALA A 51 -6.46 12.90 6.44
CA ALA A 51 -6.72 11.99 7.56
C ALA A 51 -5.88 10.71 7.47
N VAL A 52 -5.87 10.05 6.31
CA VAL A 52 -5.24 8.73 6.12
C VAL A 52 -4.47 8.66 4.81
N GLU A 53 -3.41 7.85 4.79
CA GLU A 53 -2.70 7.43 3.59
C GLU A 53 -2.90 5.94 3.41
N ILE A 54 -3.17 5.48 2.18
CA ILE A 54 -3.35 4.06 1.88
C ILE A 54 -2.37 3.64 0.79
N LYS A 55 -1.62 2.58 1.06
CA LYS A 55 -0.67 1.95 0.14
C LYS A 55 -1.12 0.54 -0.21
N TRP A 56 -1.04 0.20 -1.48
CA TRP A 56 -1.07 -1.16 -2.01
C TRP A 56 0.36 -1.59 -2.36
N GLY A 57 0.90 -2.54 -1.60
CA GLY A 57 2.23 -3.09 -1.80
C GLY A 57 2.16 -4.45 -2.50
N VAL A 58 2.94 -4.62 -3.55
CA VAL A 58 3.18 -5.93 -4.20
C VAL A 58 4.69 -6.18 -4.14
N HIS A 59 5.07 -7.30 -3.54
CA HIS A 59 6.45 -7.60 -3.20
C HIS A 59 6.82 -9.00 -3.71
N PRO A 60 7.86 -9.15 -4.56
CA PRO A 60 8.34 -10.46 -4.95
C PRO A 60 9.02 -11.19 -3.76
N PRO A 61 9.21 -12.52 -3.85
CA PRO A 61 9.92 -13.27 -2.81
C PRO A 61 11.32 -12.70 -2.54
N GLY A 62 11.66 -12.53 -1.27
CA GLY A 62 12.93 -11.97 -0.82
C GLY A 62 13.01 -10.45 -0.87
N ASP A 63 11.99 -9.74 -1.36
CA ASP A 63 11.97 -8.28 -1.32
C ASP A 63 12.01 -7.79 0.14
N THR A 64 12.77 -6.74 0.39
CA THR A 64 13.00 -6.23 1.73
C THR A 64 13.19 -4.73 1.75
N ARG A 65 12.79 -4.11 2.86
CA ARG A 65 13.19 -2.75 3.17
C ARG A 65 14.53 -2.72 3.90
N ALA A 66 15.63 -2.72 3.14
CA ALA A 66 16.98 -2.70 3.71
C ALA A 66 17.23 -1.58 4.73
N VAL A 67 16.60 -0.41 4.56
CA VAL A 67 16.70 0.72 5.50
C VAL A 67 15.44 0.82 6.35
N TRP A 68 15.61 0.67 7.66
CA TRP A 68 14.54 0.86 8.64
C TRP A 68 13.90 2.24 8.49
N VAL A 69 12.58 2.29 8.56
CA VAL A 69 11.88 3.55 8.83
C VAL A 69 12.23 3.93 10.26
N ARG A 70 12.74 5.14 10.43
CA ARG A 70 13.11 5.72 11.73
C ARG A 70 12.23 6.90 12.02
N GLY A 71 11.79 7.10 13.26
CA GLY A 71 11.13 8.36 13.69
C GLY A 71 9.78 8.63 13.03
N GLU A 72 9.06 7.58 12.62
CA GLU A 72 7.75 7.73 11.99
C GLU A 72 6.77 8.47 12.91
N VAL A 73 6.19 9.55 12.42
CA VAL A 73 5.26 10.38 13.20
C VAL A 73 3.83 9.86 13.12
N ARG A 74 3.56 8.94 12.20
CA ARG A 74 2.25 8.31 11.97
C ARG A 74 2.10 7.02 12.75
N GLU A 75 0.87 6.67 13.02
CA GLU A 75 0.46 5.30 13.35
C GLU A 75 0.23 4.54 12.03
N ALA A 76 0.33 3.21 12.08
CA ALA A 76 0.12 2.40 10.89
C ALA A 76 -0.53 1.05 11.21
N LEU A 77 -1.32 0.59 10.24
CA LEU A 77 -1.88 -0.74 10.13
C LEU A 77 -1.34 -1.36 8.82
N LEU A 78 -0.84 -2.59 8.89
CA LEU A 78 -0.54 -3.40 7.71
C LEU A 78 -1.39 -4.67 7.77
N VAL A 79 -2.09 -4.97 6.67
CA VAL A 79 -2.90 -6.17 6.48
C VAL A 79 -2.32 -7.00 5.34
N LEU A 80 -2.16 -8.30 5.56
CA LEU A 80 -1.81 -9.26 4.53
C LEU A 80 -3.04 -9.60 3.69
N ILE A 81 -2.96 -9.36 2.39
CA ILE A 81 -4.01 -9.76 1.43
C ILE A 81 -3.71 -11.16 0.89
N SER A 82 -2.45 -11.44 0.58
CA SER A 82 -1.97 -12.76 0.14
C SER A 82 -0.46 -12.86 0.34
N GLY A 83 0.05 -14.08 0.48
CA GLY A 83 1.48 -14.37 0.57
C GLY A 83 1.95 -14.61 1.99
N ARG A 84 3.20 -14.22 2.27
CA ARG A 84 3.87 -14.44 3.55
C ARG A 84 4.83 -13.29 3.82
N PHE A 85 4.49 -12.47 4.81
CA PHE A 85 5.14 -11.19 5.02
C PHE A 85 5.56 -11.03 6.47
N ARG A 86 6.83 -10.69 6.70
CA ARG A 86 7.37 -10.46 8.04
C ARG A 86 7.65 -8.99 8.25
N VAL A 87 7.07 -8.44 9.31
CA VAL A 87 7.35 -7.08 9.79
C VAL A 87 8.39 -7.17 10.90
N GLU A 88 9.46 -6.41 10.76
CA GLU A 88 10.51 -6.27 11.76
C GLU A 88 10.26 -5.01 12.59
N LEU A 89 10.23 -5.19 13.92
CA LEU A 89 10.02 -4.14 14.91
C LEU A 89 11.17 -4.19 15.94
N PRO A 90 11.39 -3.13 16.75
CA PRO A 90 12.39 -3.16 17.80
C PRO A 90 12.15 -4.33 18.77
N GLY A 91 13.11 -5.26 18.83
CA GLY A 91 13.09 -6.40 19.74
C GLY A 91 12.14 -7.54 19.36
N ARG A 92 11.44 -7.48 18.22
CA ARG A 92 10.57 -8.58 17.78
C ARG A 92 10.29 -8.57 16.28
N SER A 93 9.96 -9.73 15.75
CA SER A 93 9.43 -9.90 14.40
C SER A 93 7.98 -10.38 14.49
N VAL A 94 7.14 -9.92 13.56
CA VAL A 94 5.75 -10.35 13.43
C VAL A 94 5.59 -10.96 12.04
N LEU A 95 5.27 -12.24 12.00
CA LEU A 95 4.97 -12.95 10.76
C LEU A 95 3.46 -12.87 10.51
N LEU A 96 3.10 -12.52 9.28
CA LEU A 96 1.76 -12.60 8.73
C LEU A 96 1.79 -13.70 7.67
N GLU A 97 0.95 -14.73 7.81
CA GLU A 97 0.96 -15.91 6.93
C GLU A 97 -0.45 -16.40 6.54
N GLU A 98 -1.48 -15.90 7.20
CA GLU A 98 -2.88 -16.15 6.83
C GLU A 98 -3.53 -14.89 6.25
N GLN A 99 -4.41 -15.05 5.25
CA GLN A 99 -5.11 -13.92 4.65
C GLN A 99 -5.89 -13.15 5.73
N GLY A 100 -5.69 -11.84 5.79
CA GLY A 100 -6.31 -10.96 6.79
C GLY A 100 -5.50 -10.78 8.07
N ASP A 101 -4.38 -11.51 8.24
CA ASP A 101 -3.41 -11.24 9.29
C ASP A 101 -2.98 -9.77 9.24
N TYR A 102 -2.88 -9.15 10.41
CA TYR A 102 -2.55 -7.74 10.47
C TYR A 102 -1.70 -7.39 11.69
N VAL A 103 -0.98 -6.27 11.58
CA VAL A 103 -0.24 -5.68 12.68
C VAL A 103 -0.45 -4.17 12.67
N VAL A 104 -0.64 -3.61 13.87
CA VAL A 104 -0.74 -2.18 14.12
C VAL A 104 0.44 -1.74 14.96
N TRP A 105 1.05 -0.62 14.61
CA TRP A 105 2.07 0.01 15.44
C TRP A 105 1.83 1.51 15.59
N GLY A 106 2.18 2.00 16.77
CA GLY A 106 1.99 3.39 17.15
C GLY A 106 3.08 4.31 16.60
N ARG A 107 2.91 5.60 16.88
CA ARG A 107 3.90 6.64 16.54
C ARG A 107 5.27 6.33 17.13
N GLY A 108 6.31 6.66 16.39
CA GLY A 108 7.71 6.48 16.78
C GLY A 108 8.21 5.04 16.72
N VAL A 109 7.36 4.07 16.35
CA VAL A 109 7.81 2.68 16.19
C VAL A 109 8.53 2.53 14.86
N ASP A 110 9.84 2.42 14.96
CA ASP A 110 10.71 2.06 13.84
C ASP A 110 10.30 0.70 13.26
N HIS A 111 10.45 0.51 11.95
CA HIS A 111 10.09 -0.77 11.35
C HIS A 111 10.85 -1.04 10.04
N SER A 112 10.98 -2.31 9.71
CA SER A 112 11.38 -2.83 8.41
C SER A 112 10.47 -4.02 8.05
N TRP A 113 10.71 -4.66 6.91
CA TRP A 113 9.97 -5.83 6.48
C TRP A 113 10.75 -6.67 5.48
N ILE A 114 10.31 -7.92 5.33
CA ILE A 114 10.71 -8.84 4.28
C ILE A 114 9.48 -9.62 3.79
N ALA A 115 9.36 -9.78 2.48
CA ALA A 115 8.42 -10.70 1.84
C ALA A 115 9.09 -12.08 1.74
N GLU A 116 8.70 -13.03 2.59
CA GLU A 116 9.26 -14.39 2.54
C GLU A 116 8.76 -15.15 1.30
N GLU A 117 7.57 -14.79 0.82
CA GLU A 117 6.97 -15.23 -0.44
C GLU A 117 6.42 -14.04 -1.22
N GLU A 118 5.97 -14.26 -2.46
CA GLU A 118 5.26 -13.22 -3.21
C GLU A 118 4.05 -12.75 -2.39
N SER A 119 4.03 -11.45 -2.07
CA SER A 119 3.11 -10.91 -1.08
C SER A 119 2.41 -9.66 -1.57
N VAL A 120 1.12 -9.58 -1.25
CA VAL A 120 0.30 -8.38 -1.42
C VAL A 120 -0.13 -7.91 -0.05
N VAL A 121 0.16 -6.64 0.26
CA VAL A 121 -0.16 -6.03 1.55
C VAL A 121 -0.88 -4.69 1.34
N LEU A 122 -1.83 -4.41 2.22
CA LEU A 122 -2.46 -3.10 2.33
C LEU A 122 -1.91 -2.41 3.57
N THR A 123 -1.38 -1.19 3.41
CA THR A 123 -0.91 -0.38 4.54
C THR A 123 -1.76 0.88 4.66
N VAL A 124 -2.28 1.14 5.84
CA VAL A 124 -2.95 2.39 6.21
C VAL A 124 -2.07 3.13 7.19
N ARG A 125 -1.87 4.43 6.99
CA ARG A 125 -1.12 5.31 7.91
C ARG A 125 -1.93 6.54 8.26
N TRP A 126 -1.80 7.04 9.49
CA TRP A 126 -2.46 8.27 9.91
C TRP A 126 -1.64 9.07 10.93
N PRO A 127 -1.69 10.41 10.90
CA PRO A 127 -2.40 11.24 9.93
C PRO A 127 -1.69 11.29 8.55
N SER A 128 -2.41 11.75 7.52
CA SER A 128 -1.82 11.98 6.19
C SER A 128 -1.25 13.39 6.11
N VAL A 129 0.05 13.51 6.36
CA VAL A 129 0.73 14.81 6.47
C VAL A 129 1.86 14.96 5.45
N PRO A 130 2.03 16.14 4.85
CA PRO A 130 3.22 16.46 4.05
C PRO A 130 4.52 16.34 4.85
N GLY A 131 5.64 16.19 4.14
CA GLY A 131 6.97 16.41 4.73
C GLY A 131 7.70 15.19 5.30
N TYR A 132 7.16 13.96 5.14
CA TYR A 132 7.91 12.75 5.48
C TYR A 132 8.47 12.08 4.23
N ARG A 133 9.64 12.55 3.78
CA ARG A 133 10.47 11.80 2.84
C ARG A 133 11.60 11.18 3.65
N VAL A 134 11.60 9.84 3.77
CA VAL A 134 12.83 9.14 4.13
C VAL A 134 13.72 9.29 2.92
N ASP A 135 14.74 10.15 3.03
CA ASP A 135 15.76 10.26 1.99
C ASP A 135 16.40 8.89 1.77
N ARG A 136 16.64 8.55 0.51
CA ARG A 136 17.41 7.36 0.15
C ARG A 136 18.82 7.59 0.67
N VAL A 137 19.37 6.65 1.46
CA VAL A 137 20.82 6.61 1.65
C VAL A 137 21.42 6.38 0.25
N GLY A 138 22.34 7.26 -0.13
CA GLY A 138 23.02 7.25 -1.43
C GLY A 138 23.87 6.01 -1.66
#